data_AF-A0A2V6PGJ9-F1
#
_entry.id   AF-A0A2V6PGJ9-F1
#
_cell.length_a   1.000
_cell.length_b   1.000
_cell.length_c   1.000
_cell.angle_alpha   90.00
_cell.angle_beta   90.00
_cell.angle_gamma   90.00
#
_symmetry.space_group_name_H-M   'P 1'
#
loop_
_entity.id
_entity.type
_entity.pdbx_description
1 polymer ?
#
loop_
_entity_poly.entity_id
_entity_poly.type
_entity_poly.pdbx_seq_one_letter_code
_entity_poly.pdbx_strand_id
1 'polypeptide(L)' 'IRRPEPLLNQAQTKAVTKIVKRAFSQRRKMMFKLLKEDWPEEKLRSAFDALQLSLQARADVLSFEQFVDLTNLLI' A
#
# COMPACT_ATOMS: atom_id res chain seq x y z
N ILE A 1 -14.52 -5.50 -20.39
CA ILE A 1 -15.22 -4.85 -19.26
C ILE A 1 -14.37 -3.67 -18.81
N ARG A 2 -14.74 -2.43 -19.18
CA ARG A 2 -14.06 -1.19 -18.75
C ARG A 2 -14.79 -0.65 -17.52
N ARG A 3 -14.06 -0.35 -16.45
CA ARG A 3 -14.61 0.15 -15.18
C ARG A 3 -15.08 1.61 -15.40
N PRO A 4 -16.37 1.95 -15.19
CA PRO A 4 -16.93 3.26 -15.57
C PRO A 4 -16.62 4.40 -14.58
N GLU A 5 -16.09 4.09 -13.39
CA GLU A 5 -15.68 5.10 -12.41
C GLU A 5 -14.19 4.94 -12.07
N PRO A 6 -13.42 6.04 -12.02
CA PRO A 6 -12.09 6.00 -11.46
C PRO A 6 -12.21 5.73 -9.96
N LEU A 7 -11.81 4.54 -9.50
CA LEU A 7 -11.72 4.22 -8.06
C LEU A 7 -10.81 5.19 -7.28
N LEU A 8 -10.00 5.98 -7.98
CA LEU A 8 -8.96 6.83 -7.41
C LEU A 8 -8.90 8.16 -8.15
N ASN A 9 -8.85 9.26 -7.41
CA ASN A 9 -8.47 10.56 -7.95
C ASN A 9 -7.02 10.51 -8.48
N GLN A 10 -6.62 11.40 -9.40
CA GLN A 10 -5.25 11.40 -9.97
C GLN A 10 -4.16 11.47 -8.90
N ALA A 11 -4.39 12.23 -7.81
CA ALA A 11 -3.48 12.30 -6.67
C ALA A 11 -3.34 10.95 -5.95
N GLN A 12 -4.46 10.28 -5.68
CA GLN A 12 -4.47 8.95 -5.05
C GLN A 12 -3.84 7.90 -5.97
N THR A 13 -4.06 7.98 -7.29
CA THR A 13 -3.45 7.08 -8.27
C THR A 13 -1.91 7.16 -8.23
N LYS A 14 -1.35 8.37 -8.15
CA LYS A 14 0.11 8.56 -8.02
C LYS A 14 0.64 7.98 -6.71
N ALA A 15 -0.07 8.22 -5.60
CA ALA A 15 0.30 7.71 -4.29
C ALA A 15 0.27 6.17 -4.24
N VAL A 16 -0.83 5.55 -4.70
CA VAL A 16 -0.99 4.09 -4.78
C VAL A 16 0.10 3.50 -5.66
N THR A 17 0.34 4.10 -6.83
CA THR A 17 1.40 3.62 -7.75
C THR A 17 2.77 3.66 -7.09
N LYS A 18 3.09 4.69 -6.29
CA LYS A 18 4.36 4.77 -5.57
C LYS A 18 4.48 3.66 -4.52
N ILE A 19 3.43 3.44 -3.72
CA ILE A 19 3.37 2.40 -2.70
C ILE A 19 3.50 1.02 -3.32
N VAL A 20 2.72 0.72 -4.36
CA VAL A 20 2.77 -0.55 -5.08
C VAL A 20 4.16 -0.78 -5.67
N LYS A 21 4.75 0.22 -6.34
CA LYS A 21 6.12 0.11 -6.87
C LYS A 21 7.14 -0.16 -5.77
N ARG A 22 7.05 0.51 -4.60
CA ARG A 22 7.97 0.28 -3.48
C ARG A 22 7.79 -1.11 -2.86
N ALA A 23 6.55 -1.51 -2.63
CA ALA A 23 6.19 -2.82 -2.09
C ALA A 23 6.66 -3.97 -3.00
N PHE A 24 6.58 -3.80 -4.33
CA PHE A 24 7.03 -4.78 -5.31
C PHE A 24 8.51 -4.63 -5.72
N SER A 25 9.19 -3.55 -5.32
CA SER A 25 10.61 -3.33 -5.61
C SER A 25 11.47 -4.50 -5.14
N GLN A 26 11.07 -5.16 -4.05
CA GLN A 26 11.66 -6.41 -3.59
C GLN A 26 10.55 -7.40 -3.18
N ARG A 27 9.94 -8.08 -4.17
CA ARG A 27 8.78 -8.99 -4.03
C ARG A 27 8.90 -10.08 -2.95
N ARG A 28 10.12 -10.46 -2.54
CA ARG A 28 10.37 -11.47 -1.49
C ARG A 28 10.66 -10.88 -0.10
N LYS A 29 10.76 -9.55 0.04
CA LYS A 29 10.93 -8.88 1.34
C LYS A 29 9.57 -8.52 1.96
N MET A 30 9.58 -8.33 3.27
CA MET A 30 8.44 -7.83 4.03
C MET A 30 8.07 -6.43 3.54
N MET A 31 6.80 -6.22 3.20
CA MET A 31 6.33 -4.95 2.64
C MET A 31 6.55 -3.79 3.62
N PHE A 32 6.31 -4.03 4.90
CA PHE A 32 6.53 -3.05 5.97
C PHE A 32 7.97 -2.51 5.97
N LYS A 33 8.95 -3.39 5.76
CA LYS A 33 10.38 -3.03 5.73
C LYS A 33 10.74 -2.17 4.52
N LEU A 34 10.07 -2.35 3.39
CA LEU A 34 10.29 -1.56 2.18
C LEU A 34 9.60 -0.19 2.26
N LEU A 35 8.40 -0.15 2.82
CA LEU A 35 7.61 1.06 2.94
C LEU A 35 8.13 1.99 4.05
N LYS A 36 8.65 1.46 5.15
CA LYS A 36 9.21 2.31 6.22
C LYS A 36 10.45 3.13 5.81
N GLU A 37 11.06 2.83 4.67
CA GLU A 37 12.16 3.64 4.12
C GLU A 37 11.66 4.95 3.48
N ASP A 38 10.39 4.98 3.03
CA ASP A 38 9.77 6.12 2.35
C ASP A 38 8.67 6.80 3.20
N TRP A 39 8.10 6.10 4.19
CA TRP A 39 7.00 6.58 5.05
C TRP A 39 7.31 6.44 6.54
N PRO A 40 6.71 7.29 7.42
CA PRO A 40 6.90 7.21 8.86
C PRO A 40 6.43 5.86 9.43
N GLU A 41 7.26 5.21 10.24
CA GLU A 41 6.97 3.88 10.78
C GLU A 41 5.67 3.85 11.61
N GLU A 42 5.40 4.90 12.40
CA GLU A 42 4.17 4.96 13.22
C GLU A 42 2.90 5.00 12.38
N LYS A 43 2.86 5.88 11.35
CA LYS A 43 1.73 5.92 10.41
C LYS A 43 1.56 4.59 9.68
N LEU A 44 2.66 3.98 9.26
CA LEU A 44 2.64 2.71 8.57
C LEU A 44 2.10 1.60 9.46
N ARG A 45 2.51 1.57 10.74
CA ARG A 45 2.05 0.58 11.72
C ARG A 45 0.58 0.73 12.02
N SER A 46 0.09 1.95 12.25
CA SER A 46 -1.33 2.21 12.45
C SER A 46 -2.17 1.85 11.22
N ALA A 47 -1.68 2.11 10.00
CA ALA A 47 -2.38 1.74 8.78
C ALA A 47 -2.44 0.21 8.58
N PHE A 48 -1.36 -0.51 8.89
CA PHE A 48 -1.36 -1.98 8.86
C PHE A 48 -2.30 -2.57 9.92
N ASP A 49 -2.32 -2.00 11.12
CA ASP A 49 -3.20 -2.43 12.20
C ASP A 49 -4.68 -2.22 11.86
N ALA A 50 -5.02 -1.05 11.32
CA ALA A 50 -6.37 -0.72 10.84
C ALA A 50 -6.85 -1.66 9.73
N LEU A 51 -5.95 -2.14 8.88
CA LEU A 51 -6.24 -3.10 7.81
C LEU A 51 -6.05 -4.56 8.23
N GLN A 52 -5.74 -4.81 9.50
CA GLN A 52 -5.42 -6.13 10.05
C GLN A 52 -4.37 -6.90 9.23
N LEU A 53 -3.40 -6.16 8.67
CA LEU A 53 -2.32 -6.69 7.85
C LEU A 53 -1.15 -7.11 8.74
N SER A 54 -0.60 -8.30 8.48
CA SER A 54 0.64 -8.70 9.12
C SER A 54 1.80 -7.82 8.67
N LEU A 55 2.62 -7.34 9.62
CA LEU A 55 3.86 -6.61 9.32
C LEU A 55 4.87 -7.46 8.54
N GLN A 56 4.70 -8.79 8.57
CA GLN A 56 5.51 -9.76 7.82
C GLN A 56 4.93 -10.09 6.45
N ALA A 57 3.75 -9.55 6.12
CA ALA A 57 3.11 -9.79 4.83
C ALA A 57 4.00 -9.30 3.68
N ARG A 58 3.97 -10.08 2.60
CA ARG A 58 4.61 -9.74 1.34
C ARG A 58 3.60 -9.05 0.44
N ALA A 59 4.10 -8.22 -0.47
CA ALA A 59 3.26 -7.42 -1.36
C ALA A 59 2.36 -8.27 -2.29
N ASP A 60 2.71 -9.53 -2.54
CA ASP A 60 1.94 -10.45 -3.38
C ASP A 60 0.75 -11.12 -2.67
N VAL A 61 0.64 -10.95 -1.34
CA VAL A 61 -0.50 -11.44 -0.55
C VAL A 61 -1.63 -10.40 -0.52
N LEU A 62 -1.30 -9.12 -0.71
CA LEU A 62 -2.28 -8.03 -0.66
C LEU A 62 -3.05 -7.88 -1.96
N SER A 63 -4.34 -7.61 -1.84
CA SER A 63 -5.18 -7.23 -2.98
C SER A 63 -4.97 -5.77 -3.37
N PHE A 64 -5.35 -5.41 -4.59
CA PHE A 64 -5.29 -4.02 -5.05
C PHE A 64 -6.14 -3.08 -4.18
N GLU A 65 -7.29 -3.55 -3.68
CA GLU A 65 -8.15 -2.78 -2.77
C GLU A 65 -7.44 -2.49 -1.45
N GLN A 66 -6.75 -3.47 -0.87
CA GLN A 66 -5.93 -3.24 0.33
C GLN A 66 -4.80 -2.24 0.10
N PHE A 67 -4.21 -2.20 -1.10
CA PHE A 67 -3.25 -1.16 -1.45
C PHE A 67 -3.89 0.22 -1.54
N VAL A 68 -5.12 0.32 -2.05
CA VAL A 68 -5.89 1.57 -2.08
C VAL A 68 -6.19 2.05 -0.67
N ASP A 69 -6.70 1.17 0.20
CA ASP A 69 -7.03 1.51 1.57
C ASP A 69 -5.79 1.90 2.37
N LEU A 70 -4.69 1.14 2.21
CA LEU A 70 -3.39 1.47 2.81
C LEU A 70 -2.92 2.86 2.37
N THR A 71 -3.10 3.18 1.09
CA THR A 71 -2.74 4.49 0.57
C THR A 71 -3.63 5.57 1.17
N ASN A 72 -4.94 5.37 1.27
CA ASN A 72 -5.87 6.34 1.87
C ASN A 72 -5.53 6.64 3.34
N LEU A 73 -4.98 5.68 4.08
CA LEU A 73 -4.51 5.86 5.46
C LEU A 73 -3.14 6.56 5.57
N LEU A 74 -2.38 6.63 4.47
CA LEU A 74 -1.02 7.20 4.43
C LEU A 74 -0.94 8.59 3.80
N ILE A 75 -1.96 9.02 3.06
CA ILE A 75 -2.05 10.38 2.48
C ILE A 75 -2.41 11.40 3.58
#